data_AF-A0AA40DQT9-F1
#
_entry.id   AF-A0AA40DQT9-F1
#
_cell.length_a   1.000
_cell.length_b   1.000
_cell.length_c   1.000
_cell.angle_alpha   90.00
_cell.angle_beta   90.00
_cell.angle_gamma   90.00
#
_symmetry.space_group_name_H-M   'P 1'
#
loop_
_entity.id
_entity.type
_entity.pdbx_description
1 polymer ?
#
loop_
_entity_poly.entity_id
_entity_poly.type
_entity_poly.pdbx_seq_one_letter_code
_entity_poly.pdbx_strand_id
1 'polypeptide(L)' 'KLVAALLADPRVDINTQDSRGRTPLSYAVGRARSIDIVRCLLADRRTDVNRADMLGRTPLAYAVLE' A
#
# COMPACT_ATOMS: atom_id res chain seq x y z
N LYS A 1 12.63 -2.35 8.01
CA LYS A 1 13.86 -1.59 7.66
C LYS A 1 13.92 -1.27 6.16
N LEU A 2 13.73 -2.23 5.25
CA LEU A 2 13.76 -1.96 3.81
C LEU A 2 12.67 -0.99 3.32
N VAL A 3 11.42 -1.18 3.77
CA VAL A 3 10.30 -0.30 3.38
C VAL A 3 10.61 1.17 3.69
N ALA A 4 11.00 1.48 4.93
CA ALA A 4 11.36 2.84 5.32
C ALA A 4 12.53 3.43 4.50
N ALA A 5 13.52 2.61 4.13
CA ALA A 5 14.64 3.06 3.30
C ALA A 5 14.18 3.43 1.88
N LEU A 6 13.26 2.65 1.30
CA LEU A 6 12.66 2.97 -0.01
C LEU A 6 11.80 4.23 0.06
N LEU A 7 11.01 4.40 1.12
CA LEU A 7 10.16 5.60 1.28
C LEU A 7 10.97 6.89 1.45
N ALA A 8 12.18 6.80 2.00
CA ALA A 8 13.08 7.94 2.12
C ALA A 8 13.65 8.43 0.78
N ASP A 9 13.59 7.62 -0.29
CA ASP A 9 14.03 8.04 -1.61
C ASP A 9 12.95 8.91 -2.26
N PRO A 10 13.23 10.18 -2.58
CA PRO A 10 12.24 11.09 -3.16
C PRO A 10 11.75 10.67 -4.54
N ARG A 11 12.46 9.75 -5.23
CA ARG A 11 12.08 9.24 -6.55
C ARG A 11 11.03 8.14 -6.48
N VAL A 12 10.74 7.61 -5.29
CA VAL A 12 9.76 6.55 -5.11
C VAL A 12 8.35 7.14 -5.11
N ASP A 13 7.52 6.64 -6.02
CA ASP A 13 6.07 6.81 -5.97
C ASP A 13 5.44 5.63 -5.21
N ILE A 14 5.03 5.91 -3.97
CA ILE A 14 4.38 4.97 -3.05
C ILE A 14 3.04 4.43 -3.58
N ASN A 15 2.41 5.10 -4.54
CA ASN A 15 1.10 4.73 -5.10
C ASN A 15 1.20 3.97 -6.43
N THR A 16 2.42 3.64 -6.88
CA THR A 16 2.63 2.89 -8.13
C THR A 16 1.77 1.62 -8.14
N GLN A 17 1.06 1.40 -9.24
CA GLN A 17 0.19 0.25 -9.43
C GLN A 17 0.91 -0.86 -10.20
N ASP A 18 0.69 -2.12 -9.80
CA ASP A 18 1.07 -3.27 -10.62
C ASP A 18 0.13 -3.44 -11.83
N SER A 19 0.38 -4.49 -12.64
CA SER A 19 -0.47 -4.81 -13.80
C SER A 19 -1.92 -5.18 -13.46
N ARG A 20 -2.29 -5.30 -12.18
CA ARG A 20 -3.66 -5.51 -11.71
C ARG A 20 -4.25 -4.27 -11.03
N GLY A 21 -3.55 -3.15 -11.04
CA GLY A 21 -3.99 -1.92 -10.37
C GLY A 21 -3.71 -1.89 -8.87
N ARG A 22 -2.98 -2.85 -8.31
CA ARG A 22 -2.77 -2.91 -6.85
C ARG A 22 -1.60 -2.05 -6.43
N THR A 23 -1.77 -1.32 -5.33
CA THR A 23 -0.71 -0.50 -4.72
C THR A 23 0.08 -1.30 -3.68
N PRO A 24 1.27 -0.82 -3.27
CA PRO A 24 1.97 -1.33 -2.10
C PRO A 24 1.08 -1.43 -0.85
N LEU A 25 0.17 -0.46 -0.64
CA LEU A 25 -0.77 -0.50 0.47
C LEU A 25 -1.79 -1.64 0.33
N SER A 26 -2.34 -1.88 -0.87
CA SER A 26 -3.22 -3.05 -1.12
C SER A 26 -2.53 -4.37 -0.75
N TYR A 27 -1.25 -4.51 -1.12
CA TYR A 27 -0.46 -5.69 -0.80
C TYR A 27 -0.11 -5.83 0.68
N ALA A 28 0.19 -4.72 1.36
CA ALA A 28 0.51 -4.73 2.79
C ALA A 28 -0.71 -5.16 3.62
N VAL A 29 -1.91 -4.73 3.20
CA VAL A 29 -3.17 -5.10 3.85
C VAL A 29 -3.56 -6.55 3.54
N GLY A 30 -3.67 -6.94 2.27
CA GLY A 30 -4.10 -8.29 1.86
C GLY A 30 -3.05 -9.40 2.03
N ARG A 31 -2.01 -9.14 2.83
CA ARG A 31 -0.99 -10.13 3.23
C ARG A 31 -0.62 -9.91 4.69
N ALA A 32 -1.60 -9.62 5.54
CA ALA A 32 -1.57 -8.95 6.86
C ALA A 32 -0.60 -9.49 7.95
N ARG A 33 0.51 -10.15 7.60
CA ARG A 33 1.57 -10.61 8.50
C ARG A 33 2.37 -9.48 9.15
N SER A 34 2.22 -8.21 8.73
CA SER A 34 2.94 -7.09 9.34
C SER A 34 2.14 -5.79 9.34
N ILE A 35 1.42 -5.56 10.43
CA ILE A 35 0.74 -4.29 10.72
C ILE A 35 1.70 -3.10 10.70
N ASP A 36 2.99 -3.34 10.98
CA ASP A 36 4.04 -2.32 10.98
C ASP A 36 4.30 -1.75 9.58
N ILE A 37 4.20 -2.58 8.53
CA ILE A 37 4.33 -2.09 7.15
C ILE A 37 3.13 -1.22 6.80
N VAL A 38 1.91 -1.64 7.16
CA VAL A 38 0.70 -0.83 6.95
C VAL A 38 0.82 0.51 7.65
N ARG A 39 1.22 0.53 8.93
CA ARG A 39 1.47 1.77 9.69
C ARG A 39 2.57 2.63 9.06
N CYS A 40 3.66 2.03 8.59
CA CYS A 40 4.74 2.76 7.93
C CYS A 40 4.27 3.45 6.64
N LEU A 41 3.46 2.77 5.82
CA LEU A 41 2.90 3.35 4.60
C LEU A 41 1.88 4.45 4.94
N LEU A 42 0.99 4.23 5.92
CA LEU A 42 0.00 5.22 6.34
C LEU A 42 0.60 6.47 6.98
N ALA A 43 1.81 6.38 7.55
CA ALA A 43 2.52 7.53 8.09
C ALA A 43 3.09 8.46 7.01
N ASP A 44 3.28 7.97 5.78
CA ASP A 44 3.72 8.79 4.65
C ASP A 44 2.53 9.55 4.05
N ARG A 45 2.61 10.89 4.05
CA ARG A 45 1.54 11.76 3.57
C ARG A 45 1.25 11.62 2.07
N ARG A 46 2.17 11.01 1.31
CA ARG A 46 1.99 10.76 -0.13
C ARG A 46 1.05 9.58 -0.40
N THR A 47 0.74 8.77 0.61
CA THR A 47 -0.08 7.56 0.45
C THR A 47 -1.53 7.89 0.10
N ASP A 48 -2.00 7.39 -1.04
CA ASP A 48 -3.42 7.37 -1.40
C ASP A 48 -4.07 6.09 -0.89
N VAL A 49 -4.85 6.22 0.18
CA VAL A 49 -5.56 5.12 0.83
C VAL A 49 -6.78 4.60 0.04
N ASN A 50 -7.23 5.35 -0.97
CA ASN A 50 -8.45 5.07 -1.74
C ASN A 50 -8.17 4.54 -3.15
N ARG A 51 -6.90 4.37 -3.54
CA ARG A 51 -6.52 3.78 -4.84
C ARG A 51 -7.14 2.38 -5.01
N ALA A 52 -8.09 2.27 -5.93
CA ALA A 52 -8.72 1.02 -6.27
C ALA A 52 -7.90 0.24 -7.32
N ASP A 53 -7.93 -1.09 -7.21
CA ASP A 53 -7.42 -1.99 -8.25
C ASP A 53 -8.37 -2.11 -9.45
N MET A 54 -8.01 -2.91 -10.45
CA MET A 54 -8.84 -3.10 -11.65
C MET A 54 -10.20 -3.76 -11.38
N LEU A 55 -10.39 -4.37 -10.20
CA LEU A 55 -11.68 -4.92 -9.77
C LEU A 55 -12.45 -3.93 -8.88
N GLY A 56 -11.99 -2.70 -8.73
CA GLY A 56 -12.59 -1.69 -7.87
C GLY A 56 -12.29 -1.89 -6.37
N ARG A 57 -11.37 -2.79 -6.01
CA ARG A 57 -11.04 -3.07 -4.60
C ARG A 57 -10.04 -2.05 -4.08
N THR A 58 -10.40 -1.35 -3.01
CA THR A 58 -9.49 -0.47 -2.27
C THR A 58 -8.69 -1.26 -1.24
N PRO A 59 -7.58 -0.72 -0.68
CA PRO A 59 -6.91 -1.33 0.46
C PRO A 59 -7.85 -1.67 1.61
N LEU A 60 -8.85 -0.81 1.90
CA LEU A 60 -9.86 -1.11 2.91
C LEU A 60 -10.72 -2.33 2.53
N ALA A 61 -11.09 -2.47 1.25
CA ALA A 61 -11.81 -3.65 0.78
C ALA A 61 -10.98 -4.93 0.95
N TYR A 62 -9.65 -4.87 0.78
CA TYR A 62 -8.77 -6.01 1.10
C TYR A 62 -8.73 -6.34 2.59
N ALA A 63 -8.83 -5.35 3.48
CA ALA A 63 -8.79 -5.58 4.93
C ALA A 63 -10.00 -6.37 5.46
N VAL A 64 -11.15 -6.24 4.80
CA VAL A 64 -12.40 -6.92 5.20
C VAL A 64 -12.61 -8.27 4.52
N LEU A 65 -11.78 -8.60 3.54
CA LEU A 65 -11.80 -9.89 2.82
C LEU A 65 -10.82 -10.92 3.40
N GLU A 66 -9.91 -10.48 4.27
CA GLU A 66 -9.02 -11.34 5.07
C GLU A 66 -9.75 -11.94 6.28
#